data_AF-I4AGJ4-F1
#
_entry.id   AF-I4AGJ4-F1
#
_cell.length_a   1.000
_cell.length_b   1.000
_cell.length_c   1.000
_cell.angle_alpha   90.00
_cell.angle_beta   90.00
_cell.angle_gamma   90.00
#
_symmetry.space_group_name_H-M   'P 1'
#
loop_
_entity.id
_entity.type
_entity.pdbx_description
1 polymer ?
#
loop_
_entity_poly.entity_id
_entity_poly.type
_entity_poly.pdbx_seq_one_letter_code
_entity_poly.pdbx_strand_id
1 'polypeptide(L)'
;MEEGIGIVGGIIYLAIIILMIASFWKIFEKAGKPGWASLIPIYNIIVILEIVNKPIWWVVLFLIPIVNIVIAIIVYIELAKAFGKDTGFGIGLVLLGIVFFPMLAFGDAQYQGAGEKMYDDEILDRG
;
A
#
# COMPACT_ATOMS: atom_id res chain seq x y z
N MET A 1 12.76 36.90 -3.36
CA MET A 1 13.46 35.60 -3.19
C MET A 1 12.60 34.59 -2.44
N GLU A 2 11.84 35.01 -1.41
CA GLU A 2 10.95 34.13 -0.63
C GLU A 2 9.78 33.55 -1.44
N GLU A 3 9.16 34.34 -2.32
CA GLU A 3 8.05 33.88 -3.18
C GLU A 3 8.46 32.77 -4.17
N GLY A 4 9.69 32.86 -4.71
CA GLY A 4 10.23 31.85 -5.63
C GLY A 4 10.48 30.50 -4.97
N ILE A 5 10.89 30.49 -3.70
CA ILE A 5 11.10 29.26 -2.92
C ILE A 5 9.76 28.56 -2.64
N GLY A 6 8.71 29.33 -2.33
CA GLY A 6 7.36 28.80 -2.13
C GLY A 6 6.78 28.13 -3.38
N ILE A 7 6.96 28.74 -4.55
CA ILE A 7 6.48 28.19 -5.83
C ILE A 7 7.23 26.90 -6.19
N VAL A 8 8.56 26.89 -6.10
CA VAL A 8 9.36 25.69 -6.40
C VAL A 8 9.03 24.54 -5.45
N GLY A 9 8.89 24.84 -4.14
CA GLY A 9 8.45 23.86 -3.15
C GLY A 9 7.06 23.28 -3.46
N GLY A 10 6.10 24.13 -3.86
CA GLY A 10 4.77 23.70 -4.26
C GLY A 10 4.77 22.76 -5.48
N ILE A 11 5.59 23.06 -6.50
CA ILE A 11 5.74 22.21 -7.68
C ILE A 11 6.30 20.83 -7.31
N ILE A 12 7.35 20.80 -6.48
CA ILE A 12 7.95 19.53 -6.02
C ILE A 12 6.93 18.71 -5.23
N TYR A 13 6.16 19.35 -4.34
CA TYR A 13 5.13 18.68 -3.57
C TYR A 13 4.04 18.07 -4.48
N LEU A 14 3.55 18.81 -5.47
CA LEU A 14 2.58 18.29 -6.45
C LEU A 14 3.15 17.14 -7.27
N ALA A 15 4.40 17.23 -7.71
CA ALA A 15 5.07 16.16 -8.45
C ALA A 15 5.17 14.87 -7.61
N ILE A 16 5.49 14.98 -6.33
CA ILE A 16 5.51 13.84 -5.40
C ILE A 16 4.12 13.23 -5.24
N ILE A 17 3.07 14.04 -5.09
CA ILE A 17 1.68 13.53 -5.01
C ILE A 17 1.33 12.74 -6.26
N ILE A 18 1.57 13.30 -7.45
CA ILE A 18 1.26 12.64 -8.72
C ILE A 18 2.04 11.32 -8.85
N LEU A 19 3.33 11.32 -8.50
CA LEU A 19 4.16 10.13 -8.51
C LEU A 19 3.60 9.04 -7.57
N MET A 20 3.17 9.41 -6.37
CA MET A 20 2.59 8.47 -5.40
C MET A 20 1.27 7.89 -5.90
N ILE A 21 0.37 8.74 -6.42
CA ILE A 21 -0.89 8.29 -7.02
C ILE A 21 -0.61 7.32 -8.18
N ALA A 22 0.29 7.68 -9.09
CA ALA A 22 0.66 6.83 -10.22
C ALA A 22 1.28 5.50 -9.76
N SER A 23 2.04 5.51 -8.66
CA SER A 23 2.63 4.30 -8.08
C SER A 23 1.55 3.35 -7.54
N PHE A 24 0.61 3.85 -6.73
CA PHE A 24 -0.50 3.03 -6.23
C PHE A 24 -1.39 2.52 -7.36
N TRP A 25 -1.71 3.38 -8.33
CA TRP A 25 -2.46 2.98 -9.52
C TRP A 25 -1.79 1.79 -10.23
N LYS A 26 -0.47 1.87 -10.43
CA LYS A 26 0.27 0.81 -11.13
C LYS A 26 0.38 -0.48 -10.30
N ILE A 27 0.56 -0.38 -8.99
CA ILE A 27 0.55 -1.54 -8.08
C ILE A 27 -0.80 -2.27 -8.17
N PHE A 28 -1.91 -1.53 -8.20
CA PHE A 28 -3.24 -2.11 -8.30
C PHE A 28 -3.44 -2.81 -9.64
N GLU A 29 -3.03 -2.19 -10.75
CA GLU A 29 -3.07 -2.81 -12.07
C GLU A 29 -2.22 -4.09 -12.14
N LYS A 30 -1.01 -4.09 -11.55
CA LYS A 30 -0.15 -5.28 -11.46
C LYS A 30 -0.82 -6.42 -10.71
N ALA A 31 -1.67 -6.11 -9.73
CA ALA A 31 -2.44 -7.10 -8.97
C ALA A 31 -3.82 -7.42 -9.59
N GLY A 32 -4.10 -6.94 -10.81
CA GLY A 32 -5.37 -7.19 -11.50
C GLY A 32 -6.56 -6.40 -10.92
N LYS A 33 -6.30 -5.31 -10.20
CA LYS A 33 -7.31 -4.43 -9.59
C LYS A 33 -7.43 -3.11 -10.34
N PRO A 34 -8.58 -2.41 -10.24
CA PRO A 34 -8.76 -1.12 -10.89
C PRO A 34 -7.84 -0.05 -10.29
N GLY A 35 -6.91 0.49 -11.09
CA GLY A 35 -5.94 1.49 -10.61
C GLY A 35 -6.56 2.78 -10.08
N TRP A 36 -7.70 3.20 -10.63
CA TRP A 36 -8.44 4.38 -10.17
C TRP A 36 -8.93 4.25 -8.72
N ALA A 37 -9.04 3.04 -8.18
CA ALA A 37 -9.39 2.81 -6.79
C ALA A 37 -8.43 3.51 -5.83
N SER A 38 -7.19 3.75 -6.26
CA SER A 38 -6.18 4.47 -5.48
C SER A 38 -6.57 5.91 -5.13
N LEU A 39 -7.47 6.54 -5.93
CA LEU A 39 -7.91 7.93 -5.74
C LEU A 39 -9.00 8.09 -4.67
N ILE A 40 -9.75 7.03 -4.37
CA ILE A 40 -10.85 7.09 -3.39
C ILE A 40 -10.32 6.56 -2.05
N PRO A 41 -10.25 7.38 -0.98
CA PRO A 41 -9.54 7.00 0.26
C PRO A 41 -9.98 5.67 0.87
N ILE A 42 -11.30 5.45 1.03
CA ILE A 42 -11.81 4.22 1.64
C ILE A 42 -11.67 3.02 0.69
N TYR A 43 -11.94 3.24 -0.60
CA TYR A 43 -11.87 2.16 -1.59
C TYR A 43 -10.43 1.71 -1.86
N ASN A 44 -9.46 2.64 -1.79
CA ASN A 44 -8.03 2.35 -1.83
C ASN A 44 -7.66 1.30 -0.76
N ILE A 45 -8.09 1.52 0.49
CA ILE A 45 -7.80 0.59 1.60
C ILE A 45 -8.44 -0.77 1.35
N ILE A 46 -9.70 -0.81 0.91
CA ILE A 46 -10.39 -2.06 0.58
C ILE A 46 -9.62 -2.85 -0.48
N VAL A 47 -9.23 -2.19 -1.58
CA VAL A 47 -8.51 -2.84 -2.67
C VAL A 47 -7.12 -3.32 -2.22
N ILE A 48 -6.39 -2.55 -1.41
CA ILE A 48 -5.13 -3.01 -0.83
C ILE A 48 -5.34 -4.27 0.02
N LEU A 49 -6.35 -4.28 0.90
CA LEU A 49 -6.66 -5.43 1.74
C LEU A 49 -6.98 -6.67 0.89
N GLU A 50 -7.71 -6.50 -0.21
CA GLU A 50 -7.96 -7.59 -1.16
C GLU A 50 -6.66 -8.07 -1.84
N ILE A 51 -5.77 -7.16 -2.25
CA ILE A 51 -4.46 -7.49 -2.84
C ILE A 51 -3.60 -8.29 -1.86
N VAL A 52 -3.65 -7.96 -0.57
CA VAL A 52 -2.87 -8.66 0.47
C VAL A 52 -3.64 -9.79 1.18
N ASN A 53 -4.83 -10.15 0.67
CA ASN A 53 -5.71 -11.18 1.22
C ASN A 53 -5.98 -11.03 2.72
N LYS A 54 -6.28 -9.80 3.16
CA LYS A 54 -6.71 -9.48 4.52
C LYS A 54 -8.21 -9.17 4.54
N PRO A 55 -8.90 -9.44 5.66
CA PRO A 55 -10.34 -9.30 5.70
C PRO A 55 -10.75 -7.82 5.63
N ILE A 56 -11.79 -7.52 4.86
CA ILE A 56 -12.25 -6.14 4.58
C ILE A 56 -12.63 -5.39 5.86
N TRP A 57 -13.03 -6.08 6.93
CA TRP A 57 -13.34 -5.44 8.22
C TRP A 57 -12.16 -4.66 8.82
N TRP A 58 -10.92 -4.94 8.39
CA TRP A 58 -9.72 -4.18 8.81
C TRP A 58 -9.79 -2.69 8.41
N VAL A 59 -10.66 -2.29 7.49
CA VAL A 59 -10.92 -0.86 7.20
C VAL A 59 -11.28 -0.09 8.47
N VAL A 60 -12.02 -0.70 9.41
CA VAL A 60 -12.38 -0.07 10.69
C VAL A 60 -11.14 0.17 11.55
N LEU A 61 -10.15 -0.72 11.50
CA LEU A 61 -8.90 -0.57 12.26
C LEU A 61 -8.06 0.62 11.76
N PHE A 62 -8.17 0.98 10.48
CA PHE A 62 -7.52 2.17 9.93
C PHE A 62 -8.12 3.49 10.46
N LEU A 63 -9.32 3.45 11.06
CA LEU A 63 -9.97 4.63 11.67
C LEU A 63 -9.54 4.86 13.13
N ILE A 64 -8.93 3.85 13.77
CA ILE A 64 -8.49 3.94 15.16
C ILE A 64 -7.06 4.50 15.20
N PRO A 65 -6.82 5.65 15.86
CA PRO A 65 -5.47 6.21 15.99
C PRO A 65 -4.49 5.20 16.59
N ILE A 66 -3.23 5.24 16.15
CA ILE A 66 -2.13 4.33 16.55
C ILE A 66 -2.30 2.91 16.00
N VAL A 67 -3.49 2.30 16.13
CA VAL A 67 -3.80 0.99 15.54
C VAL A 67 -3.63 1.04 14.02
N ASN A 68 -4.07 2.13 13.39
CA ASN A 68 -3.90 2.35 11.95
C ASN A 68 -2.43 2.27 11.49
N ILE A 69 -1.47 2.69 12.32
CA ILE A 69 -0.03 2.61 12.00
C ILE A 69 0.43 1.16 12.02
N VAL A 70 0.07 0.40 13.07
CA VAL A 70 0.45 -1.02 13.20
C VAL A 70 -0.14 -1.84 12.04
N ILE A 71 -1.41 -1.60 11.72
CA ILE A 71 -2.08 -2.27 10.62
C ILE A 71 -1.47 -1.89 9.26
N ALA A 72 -1.14 -0.62 9.04
CA ALA A 72 -0.45 -0.19 7.82
C ALA A 72 0.92 -0.87 7.65
N ILE A 73 1.70 -1.03 8.73
CA ILE A 73 2.97 -1.75 8.70
C ILE A 73 2.77 -3.20 8.24
N ILE A 74 1.81 -3.91 8.86
CA ILE A 74 1.50 -5.29 8.51
C ILE A 74 1.08 -5.37 7.03
N VAL A 75 0.13 -4.52 6.61
CA VAL A 75 -0.38 -4.51 5.25
C VAL A 75 0.72 -4.24 4.22
N TYR A 76 1.65 -3.32 4.46
CA TYR A 76 2.72 -3.04 3.51
C TYR A 76 3.83 -4.10 3.49
N ILE A 77 4.09 -4.78 4.61
CA ILE A 77 4.95 -5.97 4.62
C ILE A 77 4.32 -7.09 3.78
N GLU A 78 3.02 -7.34 3.96
CA GLU A 78 2.30 -8.36 3.18
C GLU A 78 2.20 -7.97 1.70
N LEU A 79 2.04 -6.68 1.40
CA LEU A 79 2.11 -6.17 0.03
C LEU A 79 3.48 -6.43 -0.59
N ALA A 80 4.57 -6.13 0.12
CA ALA A 80 5.92 -6.43 -0.35
C ALA A 80 6.08 -7.92 -0.67
N LYS A 81 5.67 -8.80 0.26
CA LYS A 81 5.72 -10.27 0.07
C LYS A 81 4.87 -10.73 -1.11
N ALA A 82 3.69 -10.17 -1.30
CA ALA A 82 2.81 -10.49 -2.43
C ALA A 82 3.42 -10.12 -3.79
N PHE A 83 4.48 -9.31 -3.81
CA PHE A 83 5.27 -8.96 -4.99
C PHE A 83 6.67 -9.62 -4.99
N GLY A 84 6.87 -10.65 -4.16
CA GLY A 84 8.13 -11.38 -4.04
C GLY A 84 9.28 -10.59 -3.38
N LYS A 85 8.96 -9.57 -2.58
CA LYS A 85 9.93 -8.80 -1.80
C LYS A 85 9.96 -9.27 -0.35
N ASP A 86 11.06 -8.95 0.34
CA ASP A 86 11.27 -9.34 1.73
C ASP A 86 10.64 -8.35 2.73
N THR A 87 10.69 -8.71 4.01
CA THR A 87 10.20 -7.85 5.10
C THR A 87 10.95 -6.52 5.16
N GLY A 88 12.24 -6.50 4.80
CA GLY A 88 13.06 -5.28 4.77
C GLY A 88 12.51 -4.26 3.76
N PHE A 89 12.14 -4.72 2.57
CA PHE A 89 11.43 -3.90 1.57
C PHE A 89 10.08 -3.41 2.10
N GLY A 90 9.34 -4.28 2.80
CA GLY A 90 8.09 -3.91 3.49
C GLY A 90 8.26 -2.78 4.50
N ILE A 91 9.30 -2.84 5.33
CA ILE A 91 9.67 -1.76 6.26
C ILE A 91 10.07 -0.49 5.48
N GLY A 92 10.78 -0.64 4.35
CA GLY A 92 11.11 0.45 3.44
C GLY A 92 9.88 1.17 2.87
N LEU A 93 8.79 0.44 2.56
CA LEU A 93 7.52 1.03 2.13
C LEU A 93 6.91 1.94 3.21
N VAL A 94 7.04 1.57 4.49
CA VAL A 94 6.51 2.35 5.61
C VAL A 94 7.35 3.60 5.88
N LEU A 95 8.68 3.43 5.99
CA LEU A 95 9.58 4.51 6.43
C LEU A 95 10.00 5.46 5.29
N LEU A 96 10.06 4.94 4.07
CA LEU A 96 10.63 5.61 2.91
C LEU A 96 9.76 5.40 1.65
N GLY A 97 8.44 5.46 1.84
CA GLY A 97 7.44 5.18 0.81
C GLY A 97 7.61 5.96 -0.50
N ILE A 98 8.08 7.21 -0.43
CA ILE A 98 8.34 8.05 -1.63
C ILE A 98 9.33 7.39 -2.60
N VAL A 99 10.19 6.49 -2.11
CA VAL A 99 11.14 5.74 -2.95
C VAL A 99 10.65 4.32 -3.22
N PHE A 100 10.17 3.62 -2.18
CA PHE A 100 9.85 2.20 -2.28
C PHE A 100 8.53 1.92 -3.03
N PHE A 101 7.52 2.79 -2.94
CA PHE A 101 6.28 2.61 -3.71
C PHE A 101 6.54 2.73 -5.22
N PRO A 102 7.25 3.77 -5.73
CA PRO A 102 7.64 3.81 -7.14
C PRO A 102 8.50 2.63 -7.57
N MET A 103 9.42 2.17 -6.72
CA MET A 103 10.26 1.00 -7.02
C MET A 103 9.43 -0.28 -7.18
N LEU A 104 8.42 -0.48 -6.33
CA LEU A 104 7.48 -1.61 -6.44
C LEU A 104 6.58 -1.46 -7.68
N ALA A 105 6.09 -0.24 -7.92
CA ALA A 105 5.16 0.09 -8.99
C ALA A 105 5.77 -0.02 -10.39
N PHE A 106 6.95 0.54 -10.60
CA PHE A 106 7.56 0.69 -11.92
C PHE A 106 8.79 -0.21 -12.13
N GLY A 107 9.30 -0.84 -11.08
CA GLY A 107 10.34 -1.87 -11.21
C GLY A 107 9.80 -3.21 -11.69
N ASP A 108 10.69 -4.20 -11.78
CA ASP A 108 10.40 -5.52 -12.36
C ASP A 108 9.51 -6.42 -11.50
N ALA A 109 9.22 -6.02 -10.26
CA ALA A 109 8.40 -6.78 -9.34
C ALA A 109 7.00 -7.03 -9.92
N GLN A 110 6.61 -8.30 -10.04
CA GLN A 110 5.28 -8.73 -10.46
C GLN A 110 4.49 -9.22 -9.26
N TYR A 111 3.18 -9.07 -9.31
CA TYR A 111 2.29 -9.63 -8.29
C TYR A 111 2.31 -11.16 -8.38
N GLN A 112 2.62 -11.82 -7.28
CA GLN A 112 2.73 -13.28 -7.14
C GLN A 112 1.53 -13.89 -6.39
N GLY A 113 0.64 -13.05 -5.86
CA GLY A 113 -0.42 -13.46 -4.96
C GLY A 113 -0.06 -13.22 -3.50
N ALA A 114 -1.05 -12.91 -2.68
CA ALA A 114 -0.87 -12.86 -1.23
C ALA A 114 -0.76 -14.27 -0.64
N GLY A 115 -0.03 -14.40 0.47
CA GLY A 115 0.01 -15.63 1.26
C GLY A 115 -1.37 -16.01 1.80
N GLU A 116 -1.53 -17.28 2.17
CA GLU A 116 -2.78 -17.81 2.73
C GLU A 116 -3.25 -17.00 3.96
N LYS A 117 -4.58 -17.01 4.16
CA LYS A 117 -5.22 -16.36 5.30
C LYS A 117 -4.73 -17.01 6.59
N MET A 118 -3.93 -16.30 7.38
CA MET A 118 -3.42 -16.82 8.64
C MET A 118 -4.49 -16.95 9.76
N TYR A 119 -5.77 -16.60 9.53
CA TYR A 119 -6.69 -16.31 10.65
C TYR A 119 -8.10 -16.93 10.69
N ASP A 120 -8.67 -17.57 9.66
CA ASP A 120 -10.12 -17.94 9.73
C ASP A 120 -10.46 -19.43 9.67
N ASP A 121 -9.55 -20.29 9.22
CA ASP A 121 -9.97 -21.63 8.76
C ASP A 121 -9.48 -22.73 9.73
N GLU A 122 -8.32 -22.57 10.38
CA GLU A 122 -7.77 -23.59 11.29
C GLU A 122 -8.35 -23.60 12.71
N ILE A 123 -8.89 -22.48 13.19
CA ILE A 123 -9.39 -22.37 14.58
C ILE A 123 -10.85 -22.81 14.69
N LEU A 124 -11.64 -22.63 13.62
CA LEU A 124 -13.07 -22.97 13.61
C LEU A 124 -13.35 -24.42 13.20
N ASP A 125 -12.45 -25.05 12.43
CA ASP A 125 -12.57 -26.47 12.03
C ASP A 125 -12.09 -27.45 13.12
N ARG A 126 -11.63 -26.95 14.28
CA ARG A 126 -11.17 -27.75 15.42
C ARG A 126 -12.20 -27.88 16.55
N GLY A 127 -13.45 -27.47 16.33
CA GLY A 127 -14.56 -27.50 17.29
C GLY A 127 -15.50 -28.69 17.14
#